data_AF-A0A821XF42-F1
#
_entry.id   AF-A0A821XF42-F1
#
_cell.length_a   1.000
_cell.length_b   1.000
_cell.length_c   1.000
_cell.angle_alpha   90.00
_cell.angle_beta   90.00
_cell.angle_gamma   90.00
#
_symmetry.space_group_name_H-M   'P 1'
#
loop_
_entity.id
_entity.type
_entity.pdbx_description
1 polymer ?
#
loop_
_entity_poly.entity_id
_entity_poly.type
_entity_poly.pdbx_seq_one_letter_code
_entity_poly.pdbx_strand_id
1 'polypeptide(L)' 'FPEVAKSSWGQQYGGISQRSECNNLPASLRSGCFWRFDWFQNADNPKMSFKEVPCPAALTANTQCVRK' A
#
# COMPACT_ATOMS: atom_id res chain seq x y z
N PHE A 1 7.75 -11.69 -7.53
CA PHE A 1 6.48 -12.32 -7.96
C PHE A 1 6.55 -12.67 -9.44
N PRO A 2 7.37 -13.67 -9.81
CA PRO A 2 7.57 -14.03 -11.21
C PRO A 2 6.30 -14.57 -11.89
N GLU A 3 5.34 -15.05 -11.11
CA GLU A 3 4.09 -15.65 -11.59
C GLU A 3 2.96 -14.63 -11.85
N VAL A 4 3.13 -13.36 -11.45
CA VAL A 4 2.07 -12.34 -11.62
C VAL A 4 2.34 -11.56 -12.91
N ALA A 5 1.38 -11.61 -13.83
CA ALA A 5 1.47 -10.90 -15.10
C ALA A 5 1.68 -9.39 -14.88
N LYS A 6 2.52 -8.77 -15.72
CA LYS A 6 2.80 -7.32 -15.63
C LYS A 6 1.51 -6.48 -15.71
N SER A 7 0.54 -6.92 -16.51
CA SER A 7 -0.76 -6.27 -16.66
C SER A 7 -1.60 -6.27 -15.37
N SER A 8 -1.39 -7.22 -14.45
CA SER A 8 -2.11 -7.29 -13.17
C SER A 8 -1.81 -6.13 -12.23
N TRP A 9 -0.73 -5.40 -12.47
CA TRP A 9 -0.32 -4.25 -11.67
C TRP A 9 -0.98 -2.93 -12.11
N GLY A 10 -1.68 -2.94 -13.25
CA GLY A 10 -2.31 -1.77 -13.83
C GLY A 10 -1.33 -0.87 -14.59
N GLN A 11 -1.64 0.43 -14.62
CA GLN A 11 -0.84 1.42 -15.35
C GLN A 11 0.52 1.65 -14.69
N GLN A 12 1.52 2.04 -15.49
CA GLN A 12 2.86 2.37 -14.97
C GLN A 12 2.82 3.45 -13.89
N TYR A 13 1.94 4.45 -14.05
CA TYR A 13 1.69 5.49 -13.07
C TYR A 13 0.25 5.38 -12.58
N GLY A 14 0.08 5.29 -11.25
CA GLY A 14 -1.23 5.13 -10.61
C GLY A 14 -1.66 3.67 -10.38
N GLY A 15 -1.12 2.70 -11.12
CA GLY A 15 -1.40 1.28 -10.91
C GLY A 15 -2.83 0.88 -11.30
N ILE A 16 -3.44 -0.02 -10.52
CA ILE A 16 -4.82 -0.48 -10.72
C ILE A 16 -5.85 0.61 -10.41
N SER A 17 -7.04 0.49 -10.99
CA SER A 17 -8.11 1.50 -10.95
C SER A 17 -9.35 1.05 -10.18
N GLN A 18 -9.49 -0.25 -9.94
CA GLN A 18 -10.63 -0.86 -9.26
C GLN A 18 -10.17 -1.76 -8.12
N ARG A 19 -10.91 -1.73 -7.02
CA ARG A 19 -10.67 -2.56 -5.83
C ARG A 19 -10.59 -4.06 -6.15
N SER A 20 -11.39 -4.53 -7.10
CA SER A 20 -11.44 -5.94 -7.52
C SER A 20 -10.12 -6.43 -8.12
N GLU A 21 -9.34 -5.55 -8.73
CA GLU A 21 -8.04 -5.88 -9.35
C GLU A 21 -6.98 -6.28 -8.31
N CYS A 22 -7.16 -5.93 -7.03
CA CYS A 22 -6.31 -6.41 -5.94
C CYS A 22 -6.24 -7.95 -5.85
N ASN A 23 -7.27 -8.66 -6.31
CA ASN A 23 -7.27 -10.13 -6.32
C ASN A 23 -6.24 -10.72 -7.29
N ASN A 24 -5.82 -9.95 -8.30
CA ASN A 24 -4.80 -10.36 -9.27
C ASN A 24 -3.38 -10.18 -8.75
N LEU A 25 -3.22 -9.50 -7.60
CA LEU A 25 -1.92 -9.31 -6.96
C LEU A 25 -1.54 -10.50 -6.07
N PRO A 26 -0.25 -10.66 -5.75
CA PRO A 26 0.21 -11.69 -4.81
C PRO A 26 -0.49 -11.59 -3.46
N ALA A 27 -0.80 -12.74 -2.86
CA ALA A 27 -1.55 -12.81 -1.59
C ALA A 27 -0.95 -11.92 -0.48
N SER A 28 0.38 -11.89 -0.37
CA SER A 28 1.10 -11.09 0.64
C SER A 28 0.94 -9.57 0.49
N LEU A 29 0.47 -9.08 -0.66
CA LEU A 29 0.29 -7.65 -0.94
C LEU A 29 -1.19 -7.20 -0.95
N ARG A 30 -2.13 -8.15 -0.94
CA ARG A 30 -3.57 -7.83 -1.14
C ARG A 30 -4.13 -6.96 -0.04
N SER A 31 -3.74 -7.17 1.22
CA SER A 31 -4.21 -6.36 2.35
C SER A 31 -3.88 -4.87 2.18
N GLY A 32 -2.64 -4.55 1.81
CA GLY A 32 -2.22 -3.18 1.50
C GLY A 32 -2.90 -2.63 0.24
N CYS A 33 -3.16 -3.48 -0.76
CA CYS A 33 -3.91 -3.10 -1.94
C CYS A 33 -5.36 -2.70 -1.60
N PHE A 34 -6.08 -3.51 -0.83
CA PHE A 34 -7.44 -3.21 -0.42
C PHE A 34 -7.51 -1.94 0.46
N TRP A 35 -6.50 -1.71 1.31
CA TRP A 35 -6.41 -0.49 2.12
C TRP A 35 -6.50 0.79 1.27
N ARG A 36 -5.91 0.80 0.06
CA ARG A 36 -5.99 1.95 -0.87
C ARG A 36 -7.43 2.31 -1.21
N PHE A 37 -8.30 1.33 -1.43
CA PHE A 37 -9.67 1.55 -1.84
C PHE A 37 -10.64 1.69 -0.66
N ASP A 38 -10.32 1.06 0.47
CA ASP A 38 -11.19 1.01 1.63
C ASP A 38 -10.96 2.22 2.54
N TRP A 39 -9.89 2.18 3.33
CA TRP A 39 -9.60 3.23 4.31
C TRP A 39 -9.17 4.53 3.63
N PHE A 40 -8.33 4.43 2.60
CA PHE A 40 -7.80 5.58 1.87
C PHE A 40 -8.75 6.10 0.77
N GLN A 41 -9.89 5.42 0.56
CA GLN A 41 -10.98 5.83 -0.34
C GLN A 41 -10.53 6.14 -1.78
N ASN A 42 -9.48 5.47 -2.24
CA ASN A 42 -8.85 5.68 -3.55
C ASN A 42 -8.52 7.16 -3.82
N ALA A 43 -8.14 7.92 -2.79
CA ALA A 43 -7.74 9.31 -2.93
C ALA A 43 -6.54 9.45 -3.89
N ASP A 44 -6.63 10.40 -4.82
CA ASP A 44 -5.58 10.64 -5.81
C ASP A 44 -4.66 11.78 -5.34
N ASN A 45 -3.45 11.43 -4.91
CA ASN A 45 -2.38 12.35 -4.50
C ASN A 45 -2.83 13.47 -3.53
N PRO A 46 -3.44 13.15 -2.37
CA PRO A 46 -3.89 14.17 -1.43
C PRO A 46 -2.74 14.93 -0.78
N LYS A 47 -2.94 16.23 -0.51
CA LYS A 47 -2.02 17.04 0.31
C LYS A 47 -2.22 16.75 1.80
N MET A 48 -1.16 16.88 2.59
CA MET A 48 -1.22 16.73 4.04
C MET A 48 -0.25 17.65 4.77
N SER A 49 -0.57 17.96 6.03
CA SER A 49 0.36 18.54 7.00
C SER A 49 0.83 17.43 7.94
N PHE A 50 2.12 17.41 8.31
CA PHE A 50 2.69 16.35 9.15
C PHE A 50 3.63 16.91 10.22
N LYS A 51 3.88 16.09 11.25
CA LYS A 51 4.83 16.37 12.33
C LYS A 51 5.54 15.07 12.70
N GLU A 52 6.83 15.15 13.02
CA GLU A 52 7.59 14.01 13.55
C GLU A 52 7.08 13.60 14.93
N VAL A 53 7.02 12.28 15.16
CA VAL A 53 6.57 11.66 16.42
C VAL A 53 7.45 10.45 16.75
N PRO A 54 7.51 10.02 18.02
CA PRO A 54 8.10 8.73 18.36
C PRO A 54 7.44 7.60 17.55
N CYS A 55 8.23 6.73 16.93
CA CYS A 55 7.69 5.64 16.11
C CYS A 55 6.86 4.68 16.98
N PRO A 56 5.57 4.47 16.67
CA PRO A 56 4.75 3.50 17.40
C PRO A 56 5.32 2.08 17.32
N ALA A 57 5.16 1.30 18.39
CA ALA A 57 5.64 -0.09 18.46
C ALA A 57 5.09 -0.97 17.32
N ALA A 58 3.84 -0.71 16.90
CA ALA A 58 3.22 -1.41 15.77
C ALA A 58 3.96 -1.22 14.44
N LEU A 59 4.74 -0.14 14.28
CA LEU A 59 5.57 0.09 13.09
C LEU A 59 6.97 -0.52 13.26
N THR A 60 7.61 -0.30 14.41
CA THR A 60 8.99 -0.76 14.65
C THR A 60 9.09 -2.27 14.81
N ALA A 61 8.02 -2.95 15.24
CA ALA A 61 7.95 -4.41 15.25
C ALA A 61 7.94 -5.02 13.83
N ASN A 62 7.52 -4.28 12.80
CA ASN A 62 7.56 -4.78 11.42
C ASN A 62 8.94 -4.60 10.79
N THR A 63 9.65 -3.51 11.12
CA THR A 63 10.92 -3.13 10.48
C THR A 63 12.16 -3.46 11.29
N GLN A 64 12.01 -3.76 12.58
CA GLN A 64 13.10 -4.01 13.52
C GLN A 64 14.10 -2.84 13.62
N CYS A 65 13.64 -1.61 13.37
CA CYS A 65 14.46 -0.41 13.39
C CYS A 65 13.88 0.64 14.35
N VAL A 66 14.67 1.03 15.36
CA VAL A 66 14.32 2.05 16.35
C VAL A 66 15.45 3.07 16.44
N ARG A 67 15.12 4.36 16.30
CA ARG A 67 16.08 5.46 16.48
C ARG A 67 16.41 5.59 17.96
N LYS A 68 17.71 5.63 18.29
CA LYS A 68 18.22 5.83 19.66
C LYS A 68 18.32 7.31 20.00
#